data_AF-A0A9D1HQY8-F1
#
_entry.id   AF-A0A9D1HQY8-F1
#
_cell.length_a   1.000
_cell.length_b   1.000
_cell.length_c   1.000
_cell.angle_alpha   90.00
_cell.angle_beta   90.00
_cell.angle_gamma   90.00
#
_symmetry.space_group_name_H-M   'P 1'
#
loop_
_entity.id
_entity.type
_entity.pdbx_description
1 polymer ?
#
loop_
_entity_poly.entity_id
_entity_poly.type
_entity_poly.pdbx_seq_one_letter_code
_entity_poly.pdbx_strand_id
1 'polypeptide(L)'
;MLKSHESEEMYLETIFLLKRRKGMVRSVDIVEELGYAKSSVSRGVNLLLEKGYVTVGRGGELAFTEKGYEKAASVYERHRVITRVLRSMGADKELAEENACRIEHIISEELFDVLRAYDEKI
;
A
#
# COMPACT_ATOMS: atom_id res chain seq x y z
N MET A 1 14.97 10.44 -2.65
CA MET A 1 14.09 10.22 -3.82
C MET A 1 13.56 8.81 -3.67
N LEU A 2 12.28 8.64 -3.38
CA LEU A 2 11.63 7.31 -3.34
C LEU A 2 11.78 6.67 -4.74
N LYS A 3 12.15 5.39 -4.80
CA LYS A 3 12.21 4.66 -6.07
C LYS A 3 10.81 4.61 -6.70
N SER A 4 10.73 4.56 -8.02
CA SER A 4 9.43 4.56 -8.73
C SER A 4 8.51 3.41 -8.30
N HIS A 5 9.06 2.28 -7.89
CA HIS A 5 8.31 1.13 -7.36
C HIS A 5 7.72 1.40 -5.97
N GLU A 6 8.49 2.02 -5.07
CA GLU A 6 8.04 2.39 -3.71
C GLU A 6 6.83 3.34 -3.78
N SER A 7 6.84 4.29 -4.71
CA SER A 7 5.71 5.20 -4.92
C SER A 7 4.49 4.52 -5.57
N GLU A 8 4.65 3.44 -6.33
CA GLU A 8 3.54 2.69 -6.93
C GLU A 8 2.81 1.87 -5.87
N GLU A 9 3.57 1.10 -5.08
CA GLU A 9 3.04 0.21 -4.06
C GLU A 9 2.32 1.00 -2.97
N MET A 10 2.87 2.13 -2.54
CA MET A 10 2.23 3.04 -1.58
C MET A 10 0.85 3.52 -2.06
N TYR A 11 0.69 3.86 -3.34
CA TYR A 11 -0.61 4.28 -3.88
C TYR A 11 -1.58 3.11 -3.95
N LEU A 12 -1.13 1.93 -4.37
CA LEU A 12 -1.96 0.73 -4.44
C LEU A 12 -2.46 0.33 -3.04
N GLU A 13 -1.58 0.33 -2.04
CA GLU A 13 -1.93 0.03 -0.66
C GLU A 13 -2.91 1.08 -0.09
N THR A 14 -2.65 2.37 -0.34
CA THR A 14 -3.54 3.47 0.07
C THR A 14 -4.95 3.29 -0.49
N ILE A 15 -5.08 3.01 -1.80
CA ILE A 15 -6.38 2.77 -2.44
C ILE A 15 -7.04 1.54 -1.83
N PHE A 16 -6.28 0.48 -1.54
CA PHE A 16 -6.79 -0.75 -0.94
C PHE A 16 -7.36 -0.51 0.46
N LEU A 17 -6.62 0.17 1.33
CA LEU A 17 -7.05 0.50 2.69
C LEU A 17 -8.25 1.45 2.69
N LEU A 18 -8.21 2.51 1.88
CA LEU A 18 -9.34 3.44 1.74
C LEU A 18 -10.61 2.72 1.26
N LYS A 19 -10.47 1.79 0.29
CA LYS A 19 -11.61 1.02 -0.23
C LYS A 19 -12.21 0.10 0.82
N ARG A 20 -11.39 -0.49 1.69
CA ARG A 20 -11.86 -1.28 2.84
C ARG A 20 -12.57 -0.43 3.90
N ARG A 21 -12.15 0.82 4.11
CA ARG A 21 -12.76 1.73 5.09
C ARG A 21 -14.04 2.41 4.58
N LYS A 22 -14.06 2.85 3.32
CA LYS A 22 -15.12 3.72 2.77
C LYS A 22 -15.93 3.07 1.63
N GLY A 23 -15.51 1.94 1.08
CA GLY A 23 -16.13 1.26 -0.07
C GLY A 23 -15.83 1.90 -1.43
N MET A 24 -15.83 3.23 -1.52
CA MET A 24 -15.47 4.00 -2.72
C MET A 24 -14.27 4.89 -2.45
N VAL A 25 -13.41 5.04 -3.47
CA VAL A 25 -12.17 5.85 -3.38
C VAL A 25 -12.06 6.70 -4.63
N ARG A 26 -11.72 7.98 -4.45
CA ARG A 26 -11.37 8.92 -5.53
C ARG A 26 -9.97 9.47 -5.31
N SER A 27 -9.38 10.09 -6.33
CA SER A 27 -8.05 10.69 -6.22
C SER A 27 -7.95 11.75 -5.11
N VAL A 28 -9.06 12.42 -4.75
CA VAL A 28 -9.08 13.38 -3.63
C VAL A 28 -8.89 12.70 -2.28
N ASP A 29 -9.42 11.48 -2.09
CA ASP A 29 -9.19 10.72 -0.85
C ASP A 29 -7.71 10.36 -0.69
N ILE A 30 -7.01 10.08 -1.79
CA ILE A 30 -5.57 9.78 -1.78
C ILE A 30 -4.76 11.03 -1.40
N VAL A 31 -5.18 12.21 -1.88
CA VAL A 31 -4.56 13.50 -1.48
C VAL A 31 -4.66 13.71 0.02
N GLU A 32 -5.84 13.46 0.59
CA GLU A 32 -6.08 13.60 2.03
C GLU A 32 -5.29 12.58 2.84
N GLU A 33 -5.23 11.33 2.40
CA GLU A 33 -4.55 10.24 3.12
C GLU A 33 -3.02 10.40 3.10
N LEU A 34 -2.43 10.72 1.94
CA LEU A 34 -0.97 10.83 1.80
C LEU A 34 -0.42 12.24 2.10
N GLY A 35 -1.28 13.26 2.17
CA GLY A 35 -0.87 14.65 2.33
C GLY A 35 -0.08 15.21 1.13
N TYR A 36 -0.17 14.56 -0.03
CA TYR A 36 0.56 14.96 -1.24
C TYR A 36 -0.18 16.03 -2.05
N ALA A 37 0.58 16.84 -2.80
CA ALA A 37 -0.02 17.80 -3.71
C ALA A 37 -0.93 17.12 -4.76
N LYS A 38 -2.05 17.75 -5.11
CA LYS A 38 -3.01 17.23 -6.12
C LYS A 38 -2.35 16.85 -7.45
N SER A 39 -1.35 17.63 -7.89
CA SER A 39 -0.60 17.36 -9.12
C SER A 39 0.28 16.11 -9.02
N SER A 40 0.82 15.81 -7.84
CA SER A 40 1.57 14.57 -7.60
C SER A 40 0.66 13.36 -7.58
N VAL A 41 -0.49 13.46 -6.90
CA VAL A 41 -1.48 12.37 -6.87
C VAL A 41 -2.05 12.09 -8.25
N SER A 42 -2.37 13.13 -9.03
CA SER A 42 -2.83 12.97 -10.41
C SER A 42 -1.83 12.20 -11.27
N ARG A 43 -0.53 12.54 -11.19
CA ARG A 43 0.53 11.80 -11.88
C ARG A 43 0.64 10.35 -11.42
N GLY A 44 0.59 10.11 -10.10
CA GLY A 44 0.66 8.76 -9.53
C GLY A 44 -0.51 7.89 -9.99
N VAL A 45 -1.74 8.40 -9.94
CA VAL A 45 -2.93 7.69 -10.40
C VAL A 45 -2.89 7.42 -11.90
N ASN A 46 -2.45 8.38 -12.72
CA ASN A 46 -2.28 8.15 -14.15
C ASN A 46 -1.28 7.04 -14.46
N LEU A 47 -0.18 6.94 -13.72
CA LEU A 47 0.77 5.85 -13.88
C LEU A 47 0.13 4.48 -13.54
N LEU A 48 -0.72 4.42 -12.51
CA LEU A 48 -1.45 3.19 -12.19
C LEU A 48 -2.46 2.79 -13.27
N LEU A 49 -3.10 3.78 -13.91
CA LEU A 49 -3.99 3.57 -15.05
C LEU A 49 -3.22 3.04 -16.27
N GLU A 50 -2.11 3.68 -16.63
CA GLU A 50 -1.24 3.27 -17.75
C GLU A 50 -0.68 1.85 -17.56
N LYS A 51 -0.35 1.47 -16.32
CA LYS A 51 0.12 0.11 -15.99
C LYS A 51 -0.99 -0.93 -15.85
N GLY A 52 -2.26 -0.50 -15.96
CA GLY A 52 -3.44 -1.37 -15.91
C GLY A 52 -3.73 -1.94 -14.53
N TYR A 53 -3.36 -1.25 -13.45
CA TYR A 53 -3.68 -1.67 -12.08
C TYR A 53 -5.03 -1.17 -11.60
N VAL A 54 -5.45 -0.01 -12.08
CA VAL A 54 -6.75 0.58 -11.73
C VAL A 54 -7.48 1.02 -12.99
N THR A 55 -8.77 1.28 -12.84
CA THR A 55 -9.65 1.92 -13.80
C THR A 55 -10.41 3.04 -13.11
N VAL A 56 -10.90 4.01 -13.89
CA VAL A 56 -11.76 5.09 -13.39
C VAL A 56 -13.18 4.86 -13.88
N GLY A 57 -14.12 4.75 -12.94
CA GLY A 57 -15.55 4.68 -13.23
C GLY A 57 -16.12 6.04 -13.66
N ARG A 58 -17.39 6.05 -14.08
CA ARG A 58 -18.03 7.26 -14.63
C ARG A 58 -18.12 8.41 -13.61
N GLY A 59 -18.17 8.09 -12.32
CA GLY A 59 -18.22 9.06 -11.22
C GLY A 59 -16.84 9.44 -10.66
N GLY A 60 -15.74 9.04 -11.33
CA GLY A 60 -14.37 9.31 -10.89
C GLY A 60 -13.84 8.34 -9.82
N GLU A 61 -14.59 7.29 -9.49
CA GLU A 61 -14.19 6.25 -8.54
C GLU A 61 -13.09 5.36 -9.11
N LEU A 62 -12.11 5.02 -8.27
CA LEU A 62 -11.04 4.10 -8.60
C LEU A 62 -11.47 2.66 -8.31
N ALA A 63 -11.30 1.80 -9.31
CA ALA A 63 -11.51 0.36 -9.19
C ALA A 63 -10.25 -0.38 -9.59
N PHE A 64 -9.82 -1.34 -8.75
CA PHE A 64 -8.75 -2.25 -9.12
C PHE A 64 -9.15 -3.11 -10.31
N THR A 65 -8.20 -3.34 -11.21
CA THR A 65 -8.20 -4.51 -12.07
C THR A 65 -7.80 -5.73 -11.23
N GLU A 66 -7.94 -6.93 -11.78
CA GLU A 66 -7.44 -8.15 -11.12
C GLU A 66 -5.94 -8.03 -10.78
N LYS A 67 -5.12 -7.64 -11.76
CA LYS A 67 -3.68 -7.38 -11.60
C LYS A 67 -3.39 -6.36 -10.48
N GLY A 68 -4.14 -5.26 -10.42
CA GLY A 68 -3.93 -4.25 -9.38
C GLY A 68 -4.36 -4.71 -8.00
N TYR A 69 -5.44 -5.49 -7.93
CA TYR A 69 -5.90 -6.07 -6.67
C TYR A 69 -4.88 -7.06 -6.12
N GLU A 70 -4.36 -7.97 -6.94
CA GLU A 70 -3.31 -8.92 -6.54
C GLU A 70 -2.06 -8.22 -6.02
N LYS A 71 -1.59 -7.18 -6.75
CA LYS A 71 -0.42 -6.41 -6.34
C LYS A 71 -0.67 -5.67 -5.03
N ALA A 72 -1.81 -5.00 -4.88
CA ALA A 72 -2.17 -4.28 -3.65
C ALA A 72 -2.35 -5.23 -2.45
N ALA A 73 -2.96 -6.39 -2.65
CA ALA A 73 -3.14 -7.39 -1.61
C ALA A 73 -1.79 -8.00 -1.18
N SER A 74 -0.87 -8.22 -2.12
CA SER A 74 0.50 -8.67 -1.83
C SER A 74 1.26 -7.66 -0.97
N VAL A 75 1.21 -6.38 -1.33
CA VAL A 75 1.80 -5.29 -0.54
C VAL A 75 1.19 -5.26 0.86
N TYR A 76 -0.14 -5.24 0.98
CA TYR A 76 -0.80 -5.24 2.29
C TYR A 76 -0.49 -6.47 3.15
N GLU A 77 -0.23 -7.64 2.56
CA GLU A 77 0.22 -8.79 3.34
C GLU A 77 1.64 -8.58 3.90
N ARG A 78 2.54 -7.91 3.15
CA ARG A 78 3.85 -7.53 3.67
C ARG A 78 3.72 -6.62 4.89
N HIS A 79 2.89 -5.58 4.80
CA HIS A 79 2.56 -4.67 5.90
C HIS A 79 2.13 -5.46 7.13
N ARG A 80 1.21 -6.41 6.96
CA ARG A 80 0.66 -7.20 8.05
C ARG A 80 1.67 -8.14 8.69
N VAL A 81 2.51 -8.82 7.91
CA VAL A 81 3.59 -9.67 8.41
C VAL A 81 4.56 -8.83 9.22
N ILE A 82 5.05 -7.73 8.66
CA ILE A 82 6.01 -6.86 9.35
C ILE A 82 5.40 -6.28 10.63
N THR A 83 4.13 -5.85 10.59
CA THR A 83 3.40 -5.39 11.78
C THR A 83 3.37 -6.45 12.87
N ARG A 84 3.02 -7.71 12.55
CA ARG A 84 2.97 -8.81 13.53
C ARG A 84 4.34 -9.09 14.15
N VAL A 85 5.38 -9.12 13.32
CA VAL A 85 6.77 -9.30 13.77
C VAL A 85 7.22 -8.16 14.69
N LEU A 86 6.95 -6.90 14.34
CA LEU A 86 7.28 -5.76 15.20
C LEU A 86 6.56 -5.85 16.55
N ARG A 87 5.28 -6.24 16.54
CA ARG A 87 4.50 -6.42 17.78
C ARG A 87 5.02 -7.57 18.64
N SER A 88 5.48 -8.67 18.05
CA SER A 88 6.07 -9.77 18.82
C SER A 88 7.41 -9.38 19.47
N MET A 89 8.11 -8.40 18.90
CA MET A 89 9.31 -7.79 19.47
C MET A 89 9.01 -6.72 20.53
N GLY A 90 7.73 -6.47 20.85
CA GLY A 90 7.31 -5.56 21.93
C GLY A 90 6.89 -4.17 21.49
N ALA A 91 6.79 -3.89 20.18
CA ALA A 91 6.19 -2.65 19.72
C ALA A 91 4.68 -2.62 20.03
N ASP A 92 4.18 -1.46 20.45
CA ASP A 92 2.73 -1.22 20.48
C ASP A 92 2.15 -1.20 19.05
N LYS A 93 0.82 -1.14 18.96
CA LYS A 93 0.13 -1.26 17.68
C LYS A 93 0.47 -0.08 16.76
N GLU A 94 0.40 1.13 17.28
CA GLU A 94 0.60 2.37 16.53
C GLU A 94 2.03 2.44 15.98
N LEU A 95 3.03 2.15 16.81
CA LEU A 95 4.44 2.09 16.40
C LEU A 95 4.68 1.01 15.35
N ALA A 96 4.07 -0.17 15.53
CA ALA A 96 4.24 -1.27 14.58
C ALA A 96 3.63 -0.96 13.20
N GLU A 97 2.41 -0.44 13.15
CA GLU A 97 1.72 -0.07 11.91
C GLU A 97 2.47 1.04 11.16
N GLU A 98 2.88 2.11 11.85
CA GLU A 98 3.60 3.23 11.21
C GLU A 98 4.93 2.77 10.60
N ASN A 99 5.69 1.94 11.32
CA ASN A 99 6.98 1.47 10.85
C ASN A 99 6.85 0.39 9.77
N ALA A 100 5.85 -0.50 9.87
CA ALA A 100 5.61 -1.52 8.85
C ALA A 100 5.34 -0.93 7.47
N CYS A 101 4.47 0.10 7.40
CA CYS A 101 4.12 0.82 6.17
C CYS A 101 5.35 1.41 5.45
N ARG A 102 6.38 1.79 6.21
CA ARG A 102 7.64 2.32 5.64
C ARG A 102 8.62 1.21 5.28
N ILE A 103 8.75 0.20 6.13
CA ILE A 103 9.70 -0.89 5.97
C ILE A 103 9.33 -1.74 4.75
N GLU A 104 8.05 -2.01 4.54
CA GLU A 104 7.60 -2.97 3.52
C GLU A 104 8.02 -2.64 2.09
N HIS A 105 8.15 -1.35 1.78
CA HIS A 105 8.52 -0.85 0.46
C HIS A 105 10.04 -0.79 0.24
N ILE A 106 10.85 -0.88 1.29
CA ILE A 106 12.30 -0.62 1.22
C ILE A 106 13.11 -1.91 1.37
N ILE A 107 12.59 -2.90 2.11
CA ILE A 107 13.30 -4.17 2.34
C ILE A 107 13.32 -5.04 1.09
N SER A 108 14.38 -5.82 0.93
CA SER A 108 14.48 -6.80 -0.14
C SER A 108 13.50 -7.96 0.07
N GLU A 109 13.23 -8.72 -0.99
CA GLU A 109 12.42 -9.94 -0.88
C GLU A 109 13.06 -10.97 0.05
N GLU A 110 14.39 -11.10 0.04
CA GLU A 110 15.09 -12.05 0.92
C GLU A 110 14.89 -11.71 2.40
N LEU A 111 14.92 -10.41 2.77
CA LEU A 111 14.64 -10.01 4.14
C LEU A 111 13.17 -10.23 4.49
N PHE A 112 12.25 -9.94 3.56
CA PHE A 112 10.83 -10.20 3.78
C PHE A 112 10.54 -11.69 4.01
N ASP A 113 11.16 -12.59 3.24
CA ASP A 113 11.01 -14.04 3.41
C ASP A 113 11.48 -14.51 4.79
N VAL A 114 12.57 -13.93 5.33
CA VAL A 114 13.03 -14.20 6.70
C VAL A 114 12.00 -13.76 7.73
N LEU A 115 11.43 -12.56 7.58
CA LEU A 115 10.40 -12.04 8.48
C LEU A 115 9.13 -12.89 8.43
N ARG A 116 8.69 -13.31 7.24
CA ARG A 116 7.54 -14.20 7.05
C ARG A 116 7.76 -15.56 7.73
N ALA A 117 8.94 -16.16 7.55
CA ALA A 117 9.28 -17.43 8.20
C ALA A 117 9.38 -17.33 9.72
N TYR A 118 9.63 -16.14 10.27
CA TYR A 118 9.57 -15.88 11.71
C TYR A 118 8.13 -15.68 12.18
N ASP A 119 7.32 -14.93 11.43
CA ASP A 119 5.89 -14.73 11.70
C ASP A 119 5.10 -16.04 11.77
N GLU A 120 5.44 -17.04 10.95
CA GLU A 120 4.82 -18.38 10.99
C GLU A 120 5.10 -19.18 12.29
N LYS A 121 6.05 -18.73 13.12
CA LYS A 121 6.47 -19.40 14.35
C LYS A 121 5.88 -18.80 15.63
N ILE A 122 5.24 -17.63 15.51
CA ILE A 122 4.65 -16.89 16.63
C ILE A 122 3.12 -16.97 16.60
#